data_AF-A0A537R166-F1
#
_entry.id   AF-A0A537R166-F1
#
_cell.length_a   1.000
_cell.length_b   1.000
_cell.length_c   1.000
_cell.angle_alpha   90.00
_cell.angle_beta   90.00
_cell.angle_gamma   90.00
#
_symmetry.space_group_name_H-M   'P 1'
#
loop_
_entity.id
_entity.type
_entity.pdbx_description
1 polymer ?
#
loop_
_entity_poly.entity_id
_entity_poly.type
_entity_poly.pdbx_seq_one_letter_code
_entity_poly.pdbx_strand_id
1 'polypeptide(L)'
;MSGFKEPSFADRQKAAQEARQNILNKFRSQPGPDDPAVKQRQAEREAVAVDRAKAKVVREAAKAEQKRRDQEAAAAAAAQIAREKEEAAEREAALEVGRKAARDARYAARKKKKK
;
A
#
# COMPACT_ATOMS: atom_id res chain seq x y z
N MET A 1 -7.26 -50.83 -9.56
CA MET A 1 -7.44 -49.55 -10.28
C MET A 1 -8.80 -49.59 -10.97
N SER A 2 -9.88 -49.20 -10.29
CA SER A 2 -11.20 -49.11 -10.93
C SER A 2 -11.22 -47.87 -11.84
N GLY A 3 -11.36 -48.11 -13.15
CA GLY A 3 -11.36 -47.06 -14.17
C GLY A 3 -12.52 -46.09 -13.99
N PHE A 4 -12.22 -44.80 -14.11
CA PHE A 4 -13.22 -43.74 -14.19
C PHE A 4 -14.09 -43.96 -15.44
N LYS A 5 -15.40 -44.17 -15.23
CA LYS A 5 -16.35 -44.37 -16.32
C LYS A 5 -16.88 -43.02 -16.76
N GLU A 6 -16.57 -42.62 -17.98
CA GLU A 6 -17.06 -41.36 -18.53
C GLU A 6 -18.60 -41.42 -18.71
N PRO A 7 -19.33 -40.37 -18.31
CA PRO A 7 -20.78 -40.32 -18.46
C PRO A 7 -21.15 -40.34 -19.95
N SER A 8 -22.10 -41.19 -20.32
CA SER A 8 -22.58 -41.28 -21.69
C SER A 8 -23.32 -40.00 -22.11
N PHE A 9 -23.59 -39.83 -23.40
CA PHE A 9 -24.37 -38.70 -23.89
C PHE A 9 -25.75 -38.62 -23.22
N ALA A 10 -26.40 -39.75 -23.01
CA ALA A 10 -27.68 -39.83 -22.32
C ALA A 10 -27.58 -39.38 -20.85
N ASP A 11 -26.50 -39.76 -20.16
CA ASP A 11 -26.26 -39.35 -18.77
C ASP A 11 -26.04 -37.83 -18.68
N ARG A 12 -25.28 -37.26 -19.63
CA ARG A 12 -25.08 -35.81 -19.72
C ARG A 12 -26.38 -35.06 -20.00
N GLN A 13 -27.24 -35.59 -20.87
CA GLN A 13 -28.53 -34.99 -21.19
C GLN A 13 -29.48 -35.01 -19.97
N LYS A 14 -29.54 -36.14 -19.25
CA LYS A 14 -30.32 -36.24 -18.00
C LYS A 14 -29.81 -35.27 -16.94
N ALA A 15 -28.50 -35.24 -16.70
CA ALA A 15 -27.89 -34.31 -15.76
C ALA A 15 -28.20 -32.84 -16.10
N ALA A 16 -28.20 -32.48 -17.39
CA ALA A 16 -28.56 -31.13 -17.82
C ALA A 16 -30.04 -30.81 -17.58
N GLN A 17 -30.95 -31.78 -17.78
CA GLN A 17 -32.38 -31.60 -17.49
C GLN A 17 -32.64 -31.49 -15.99
N GLU A 18 -32.03 -32.35 -15.18
CA GLU A 18 -32.10 -32.31 -13.72
C GLU A 18 -31.54 -30.99 -13.17
N ALA A 19 -30.41 -30.52 -13.69
CA ALA A 19 -29.85 -29.23 -13.29
C ALA A 19 -30.82 -28.07 -13.55
N ARG A 20 -31.50 -28.05 -14.71
CA ARG A 20 -32.53 -27.04 -15.02
C ARG A 20 -33.71 -27.13 -14.07
N GLN A 21 -34.21 -28.34 -13.79
CA GLN A 21 -35.31 -28.55 -12.84
C GLN A 21 -34.92 -28.12 -11.43
N ASN A 22 -33.72 -28.45 -10.98
CA ASN A 22 -33.20 -28.08 -9.67
C ASN A 22 -33.09 -26.56 -9.52
N ILE A 23 -32.64 -25.85 -10.56
CA ILE A 23 -32.59 -24.39 -10.57
C ILE A 23 -34.01 -23.81 -10.46
N LEU A 24 -34.96 -24.30 -11.26
CA LEU A 24 -36.35 -23.83 -11.20
C LEU A 24 -36.99 -24.09 -9.84
N ASN A 25 -36.79 -25.27 -9.27
CA ASN A 25 -37.29 -25.63 -7.95
C ASN A 25 -36.68 -24.74 -6.87
N LYS A 26 -35.37 -24.44 -6.95
CA LYS A 26 -34.70 -23.52 -6.01
C LYS A 26 -35.32 -22.13 -6.03
N PHE A 27 -35.64 -21.59 -7.21
CA PHE A 27 -36.29 -20.28 -7.31
C PHE A 27 -37.74 -20.31 -6.81
N ARG A 28 -38.47 -21.39 -7.10
CA ARG A 28 -39.84 -21.57 -6.60
C ARG A 28 -39.91 -21.73 -5.08
N SER A 29 -38.94 -22.41 -4.48
CA SER A 29 -38.86 -22.62 -3.04
C SER A 29 -38.22 -21.45 -2.28
N GLN A 30 -37.73 -20.44 -2.99
CA GLN A 30 -37.06 -19.33 -2.34
C GLN A 30 -38.08 -18.46 -1.60
N PRO A 31 -37.85 -18.15 -0.31
CA PRO A 31 -38.74 -17.27 0.42
C PRO A 31 -38.80 -15.89 -0.25
N GLY A 32 -39.99 -15.33 -0.31
CA GLY A 32 -40.23 -14.01 -0.88
C GLY A 32 -39.56 -12.90 -0.07
N PRO A 33 -39.52 -11.67 -0.61
CA PRO A 33 -38.92 -10.52 0.08
C PRO A 33 -39.67 -10.15 1.37
N ASP A 34 -40.93 -10.54 1.50
CA ASP A 34 -41.72 -10.29 2.70
C ASP A 34 -41.57 -11.35 3.80
N ASP A 35 -40.84 -12.42 3.54
CA ASP A 35 -40.56 -13.46 4.51
C ASP A 35 -39.75 -12.90 5.70
N PRO A 36 -40.18 -13.17 6.96
CA PRO A 36 -39.56 -12.59 8.14
C PRO A 36 -38.07 -12.97 8.27
N ALA A 37 -37.66 -14.18 7.87
CA ALA A 37 -36.26 -14.59 7.94
C ALA A 37 -35.39 -13.85 6.89
N VAL A 38 -35.97 -13.53 5.73
CA VAL A 38 -35.29 -12.72 4.71
C VAL A 38 -35.10 -11.29 5.19
N LYS A 39 -36.14 -10.69 5.79
CA LYS A 39 -36.08 -9.33 6.37
C LYS A 39 -35.07 -9.24 7.52
N GLN A 40 -35.04 -10.23 8.42
CA GLN A 40 -34.03 -10.28 9.49
C GLN A 40 -32.61 -10.31 8.92
N ARG A 41 -32.35 -11.17 7.93
CA ARG A 41 -31.04 -11.23 7.27
C ARG A 41 -30.67 -9.93 6.55
N GLN A 42 -31.64 -9.24 5.95
CA GLN A 42 -31.42 -7.94 5.32
C GLN A 42 -31.04 -6.90 6.39
N ALA A 43 -31.80 -6.81 7.48
CA ALA A 43 -31.54 -5.89 8.57
C ALA A 43 -30.16 -6.13 9.22
N GLU A 44 -29.76 -7.39 9.43
CA GLU A 44 -28.42 -7.75 9.91
C GLU A 44 -27.32 -7.27 8.96
N ARG A 45 -27.51 -7.48 7.64
CA ARG A 45 -26.53 -7.03 6.63
C ARG A 45 -26.44 -5.51 6.57
N GLU A 46 -27.56 -4.82 6.69
CA GLU A 46 -27.62 -3.36 6.74
C GLU A 46 -26.91 -2.81 7.98
N ALA A 47 -27.14 -3.40 9.15
CA ALA A 47 -26.44 -3.03 10.38
C ALA A 47 -24.92 -3.18 10.21
N VAL A 48 -24.46 -4.33 9.70
CA VAL A 48 -23.03 -4.58 9.42
C VAL A 48 -22.49 -3.61 8.37
N ALA A 49 -23.27 -3.26 7.35
CA ALA A 49 -22.86 -2.30 6.32
C ALA A 49 -22.69 -0.89 6.90
N VAL A 50 -23.60 -0.45 7.78
CA VAL A 50 -23.52 0.82 8.49
C VAL A 50 -22.28 0.87 9.37
N ASP A 51 -21.99 -0.18 10.13
CA ASP A 51 -20.81 -0.23 11.00
C ASP A 51 -19.51 -0.22 10.20
N ARG A 52 -19.47 -0.96 9.08
CA ARG A 52 -18.33 -0.92 8.15
C ARG A 52 -18.15 0.46 7.53
N ALA A 53 -19.23 1.15 7.18
CA ALA A 53 -19.16 2.51 6.64
C ALA A 53 -18.58 3.48 7.67
N LYS A 54 -19.05 3.44 8.92
CA LYS A 54 -18.49 4.25 10.03
C LYS A 54 -17.00 3.96 10.24
N ALA A 55 -16.61 2.69 10.28
CA ALA A 55 -15.21 2.30 10.45
C ALA A 55 -14.31 2.78 9.29
N LYS A 56 -14.82 2.77 8.05
CA LYS A 56 -14.10 3.30 6.89
C LYS A 56 -13.82 4.78 7.02
N VAL A 57 -14.82 5.58 7.41
CA VAL A 57 -14.67 7.04 7.59
C VAL A 57 -13.56 7.35 8.60
N VAL A 58 -13.57 6.69 9.76
CA VAL A 58 -12.53 6.88 10.79
C VAL A 58 -11.15 6.48 10.26
N ARG A 59 -11.06 5.34 9.57
CA ARG A 59 -9.79 4.86 9.01
C ARG A 59 -9.23 5.78 7.93
N GLU A 60 -10.10 6.34 7.09
CA GLU A 60 -9.70 7.28 6.03
C GLU A 60 -9.20 8.60 6.62
N ALA A 61 -9.87 9.13 7.64
CA ALA A 61 -9.40 10.30 8.38
C ALA A 61 -8.02 10.06 9.01
N ALA A 62 -7.82 8.94 9.70
CA ALA A 62 -6.53 8.58 10.30
C ALA A 62 -5.41 8.43 9.25
N LYS A 63 -5.72 7.82 8.10
CA LYS A 63 -4.76 7.70 6.99
C LYS A 63 -4.39 9.06 6.38
N ALA A 64 -5.35 9.97 6.27
CA ALA A 64 -5.09 11.31 5.74
C ALA A 64 -4.16 12.10 6.69
N GLU A 65 -4.38 11.99 7.99
CA GLU A 65 -3.53 12.61 9.00
C GLU A 65 -2.11 12.01 9.00
N GLN A 66 -1.98 10.68 8.95
CA GLN A 66 -0.68 10.01 8.84
C GLN A 66 0.09 10.46 7.60
N LYS A 67 -0.56 10.46 6.43
CA LYS A 67 0.07 10.94 5.18
C LYS A 67 0.58 12.37 5.30
N ARG A 68 -0.17 13.25 5.98
CA ARG A 68 0.27 14.62 6.23
C ARG A 68 1.52 14.68 7.10
N ARG A 69 1.56 13.91 8.19
CA ARG A 69 2.74 13.82 9.06
C ARG A 69 3.96 13.26 8.33
N ASP A 70 3.77 12.22 7.53
CA ASP A 70 4.84 11.60 6.76
C ASP A 70 5.40 12.57 5.71
N GLN A 71 4.55 13.34 5.04
CA GLN A 71 4.97 14.37 4.10
C GLN A 71 5.76 15.50 4.78
N GLU A 72 5.29 15.95 5.95
CA GLU A 72 5.99 16.96 6.74
C GLU A 72 7.35 16.46 7.24
N ALA A 73 7.41 15.23 7.74
CA ALA A 73 8.66 14.59 8.17
C ALA A 73 9.63 14.40 6.99
N ALA A 74 9.14 13.99 5.82
CA ALA A 74 9.96 13.85 4.63
C ALA A 74 10.51 15.21 4.15
N ALA A 75 9.71 16.27 4.21
CA ALA A 75 10.14 17.63 3.87
C ALA A 75 11.20 18.14 4.86
N ALA A 76 11.01 17.91 6.16
CA ALA A 76 11.98 18.28 7.19
C ALA A 76 13.30 17.52 7.03
N ALA A 77 13.25 16.21 6.77
CA ALA A 77 14.44 15.40 6.51
C ALA A 77 15.19 15.87 5.26
N ALA A 78 14.48 16.17 4.16
CA ALA A 78 15.08 16.71 2.96
C ALA A 78 15.77 18.06 3.20
N ALA A 79 15.16 18.94 4.00
CA ALA A 79 15.74 20.23 4.37
C ALA A 79 17.00 20.06 5.25
N GLN A 80 17.01 19.10 6.18
CA GLN A 80 18.20 18.78 6.98
C GLN A 80 19.33 18.27 6.11
N ILE A 81 19.06 17.31 5.21
CA ILE A 81 20.06 16.77 4.28
C ILE A 81 20.64 17.88 3.38
N ALA A 82 19.81 18.83 2.94
CA ALA A 82 20.30 19.97 2.16
C ALA A 82 21.27 20.84 2.96
N ARG A 83 20.92 21.20 4.21
CA ARG A 83 21.79 21.97 5.10
C ARG A 83 23.08 21.24 5.42
N GLU A 84 23.02 19.95 5.73
CA GLU A 84 24.20 19.14 6.01
C GLU A 84 25.15 19.08 4.80
N LYS A 85 24.61 19.02 3.59
CA LYS A 85 25.42 19.06 2.36
C LYS A 85 26.07 20.43 2.13
N GLU A 86 25.34 21.51 2.39
CA GLU A 86 25.89 22.87 2.31
C GLU A 86 27.01 23.06 3.34
N GLU A 87 26.77 22.68 4.60
CA GLU A 87 27.79 22.75 5.66
C GLU A 87 29.00 21.85 5.35
N ALA A 88 28.80 20.66 4.80
CA ALA A 88 29.89 19.79 4.39
C ALA A 88 30.73 20.43 3.28
N ALA A 89 30.08 21.02 2.27
CA ALA A 89 30.76 21.72 1.19
C ALA A 89 31.56 22.94 1.70
N GLU A 90 31.01 23.71 2.65
CA GLU A 90 31.72 24.83 3.28
C GLU A 90 32.94 24.36 4.08
N ARG A 91 32.79 23.26 4.84
CA ARG A 91 33.91 22.66 5.59
C ARG A 91 35.01 22.17 4.65
N GLU A 92 34.65 21.50 3.56
CA GLU A 92 35.62 21.06 2.53
C GLU A 92 36.34 22.25 1.89
N ALA A 93 35.61 23.31 1.53
CA ALA A 93 36.21 24.53 0.98
C ALA A 93 37.20 25.17 1.97
N ALA A 94 36.84 25.26 3.26
CA ALA A 94 37.74 25.78 4.30
C ALA A 94 39.00 24.93 4.46
N LEU A 95 38.87 23.60 4.41
CA LEU A 95 40.01 22.68 4.48
C LEU A 95 40.93 22.83 3.26
N GLU A 96 40.40 22.99 2.06
CA GLU A 96 41.19 23.22 0.85
C GLU A 96 41.95 24.55 0.89
N VAL A 97 41.33 25.62 1.39
CA VAL A 97 42.01 26.89 1.63
C VAL A 97 43.17 26.71 2.63
N GLY A 98 42.93 26.01 3.73
CA GLY A 98 43.98 25.70 4.73
C GLY A 98 45.13 24.86 4.15
N ARG A 99 44.81 23.83 3.36
CA ARG A 99 45.81 22.98 2.66
C ARG A 99 46.64 23.80 1.68
N LYS A 100 46.02 24.71 0.93
CA LYS A 100 46.71 25.62 0.01
C LYS A 100 47.65 26.56 0.76
N ALA A 101 47.17 27.22 1.82
CA ALA A 101 48.01 28.08 2.66
C ALA A 101 49.23 27.33 3.24
N ALA A 102 49.04 26.09 3.71
CA ALA A 102 50.13 25.26 4.21
C ALA A 102 51.13 24.89 3.10
N ARG A 103 50.64 24.60 1.89
CA ARG A 103 51.50 24.33 0.71
C ARG A 103 52.31 25.55 0.32
N ASP A 104 51.69 26.72 0.29
CA ASP A 104 52.34 27.98 -0.08
C ASP A 104 53.41 28.38 0.95
N ALA A 105 53.15 28.19 2.25
CA ALA A 105 54.13 28.38 3.32
C ALA A 105 55.35 27.45 3.16
N ARG A 106 55.12 26.16 2.85
CA ARG A 106 56.20 25.20 2.56
C ARG A 106 57.03 25.61 1.35
N TYR A 107 56.36 26.07 0.28
CA TYR A 107 57.04 26.52 -0.93
C TYR A 107 57.90 27.76 -0.67
N ALA A 108 57.38 28.75 0.08
CA ALA A 108 58.11 29.94 0.50
C ALA A 108 59.34 29.58 1.36
N ALA A 109 59.20 28.68 2.33
CA ALA A 109 60.31 28.20 3.15
C ALA A 109 61.39 27.50 2.30
N ARG A 110 61.00 26.63 1.37
CA ARG A 110 61.93 25.96 0.44
C ARG A 110 62.67 26.95 -0.45
N LYS A 111 61.98 27.97 -0.97
CA LYS A 111 62.58 29.01 -1.81
C LYS A 111 63.60 29.85 -1.03
N LYS A 112 63.31 30.19 0.22
CA LYS A 112 64.24 30.91 1.12
C LYS A 112 65.50 30.10 1.43
N LYS A 113 65.42 28.77 1.49
CA LYS A 113 66.58 27.88 1.70
C LYS A 113 67.47 27.69 0.46
N LYS A 114 66.94 27.94 -0.74
CA LYS A 114 67.66 27.79 -2.02
C LYS A 114 68.36 29.06 -2.49
N LYS A 115 68.01 30.22 -1.91
CA LYS A 115 68.80 31.45 -2.00
C LYS A 115 69.85 31.42 -0.91
#